data_AF-A0A669DHK6-F1
#
_entry.id   AF-A0A669DHK6-F1
#
_cell.length_a   1.000
_cell.length_b   1.000
_cell.length_c   1.000
_cell.angle_alpha   90.00
_cell.angle_beta   90.00
_cell.angle_gamma   90.00
#
_symmetry.space_group_name_H-M   'P 1'
#
loop_
_entity.id
_entity.type
_entity.pdbx_description
1 polymer ?
#
loop_
_entity_poly.entity_id
_entity_poly.type
_entity_poly.pdbx_seq_one_letter_code
_entity_poly.pdbx_strand_id
1 'polypeptide(L)'
;MKISALRFLILTVLFKLALGILPGHNHYVSIKMTWSEARTYCREHYTDLSSINNQEDEDALLQLSSLVDSDSKEEVDALLQQDSWIGLYSDDNETWKWSGGTNASFFNWANERNTPVNKICVVSSKSGWLKQNCENKFTFFLSKMISSLVALNIVKSKDKTGKFSIPVQHQMIRHISKPVTLAY
;
A
#
# COMPACT_ATOMS: atom_id res chain seq x y z
N MET A 1 -21.13 35.32 -2.95
CA MET A 1 -20.64 34.26 -2.02
C MET A 1 -19.96 33.05 -2.68
N LYS A 2 -20.17 32.72 -3.97
CA LYS A 2 -19.63 31.47 -4.56
C LYS A 2 -18.15 31.51 -5.01
N ILE A 3 -17.63 32.67 -5.39
CA ILE A 3 -16.24 32.81 -5.91
C ILE A 3 -15.19 32.66 -4.80
N SER A 4 -15.50 33.11 -3.57
CA SER A 4 -14.58 33.03 -2.43
C SER A 4 -14.37 31.58 -1.97
N ALA A 5 -15.45 30.78 -1.92
CA ALA A 5 -15.39 29.37 -1.55
C ALA A 5 -14.58 28.53 -2.56
N LEU A 6 -14.70 28.83 -3.86
CA LEU A 6 -13.95 28.12 -4.90
C LEU A 6 -12.44 28.42 -4.83
N ARG A 7 -12.06 29.68 -4.59
CA ARG A 7 -10.66 30.06 -4.40
C ARG A 7 -10.05 29.39 -3.17
N PHE A 8 -10.81 29.30 -2.08
CA PHE A 8 -10.37 28.61 -0.87
C PHE A 8 -10.16 27.10 -1.10
N LEU A 9 -11.08 26.44 -1.83
CA LEU A 9 -10.93 25.04 -2.23
C LEU A 9 -9.70 24.81 -3.12
N ILE A 10 -9.46 25.68 -4.09
CA ILE A 10 -8.27 25.57 -4.95
C ILE A 10 -6.98 25.76 -4.15
N LEU A 11 -6.94 26.75 -3.25
CA LEU A 11 -5.77 27.01 -2.39
C LEU A 11 -5.46 25.83 -1.47
N THR A 12 -6.48 25.21 -0.87
CA THR A 12 -6.28 24.03 0.00
C THR A 12 -5.76 22.82 -0.77
N VAL A 13 -6.24 22.59 -1.99
CA VAL A 13 -5.72 21.51 -2.86
C VAL A 13 -4.30 21.80 -3.30
N LEU A 14 -3.98 23.03 -3.73
CA LEU A 14 -2.63 23.43 -4.12
C LEU A 14 -1.65 23.37 -2.94
N PHE A 15 -2.10 23.73 -1.75
CA PHE A 15 -1.30 23.61 -0.52
C PHE A 15 -1.01 22.16 -0.17
N LYS A 16 -2.01 21.26 -0.24
CA LYS A 16 -1.80 19.82 -0.06
C LYS A 16 -0.85 19.23 -1.12
N LEU A 17 -0.95 19.68 -2.37
CA LEU A 17 -0.04 19.28 -3.46
C LEU A 17 1.40 19.77 -3.20
N ALA A 18 1.56 21.02 -2.79
CA ALA A 18 2.86 21.61 -2.46
C ALA A 18 3.51 20.94 -1.24
N LEU A 19 2.69 20.50 -0.27
CA LEU A 19 3.15 19.77 0.90
C LEU A 19 3.29 18.25 0.66
N GLY A 20 2.92 17.73 -0.52
CA GLY A 20 2.96 16.29 -0.81
C GLY A 20 1.95 15.46 -0.02
N ILE A 21 0.92 16.08 0.57
CA ILE A 21 -0.13 15.44 1.38
C ILE A 21 -1.28 14.99 0.48
N LEU A 22 -0.97 14.24 -0.58
CA LEU A 22 -2.00 13.51 -1.32
C LEU A 22 -2.22 12.17 -0.61
N PRO A 23 -3.49 11.73 -0.45
CA PRO A 23 -3.76 10.42 0.12
C PRO A 23 -3.15 9.35 -0.79
N GLY A 24 -2.08 8.72 -0.30
CA GLY A 24 -1.55 7.50 -0.89
C GLY A 24 -2.60 6.40 -0.80
N HIS A 25 -2.60 5.48 -1.74
CA HIS A 25 -3.43 4.28 -1.66
C HIS A 25 -2.52 3.07 -1.58
N ASN A 26 -2.88 2.10 -0.74
CA ASN A 26 -2.11 0.87 -0.61
C ASN A 26 -2.48 -0.10 -1.75
N HIS A 27 -1.57 -0.99 -2.11
CA HIS A 27 -1.81 -2.05 -3.08
C HIS A 27 -1.22 -3.36 -2.57
N TYR A 28 -1.97 -4.45 -2.75
CA TYR A 28 -1.57 -5.78 -2.34
C TYR A 28 -0.75 -6.46 -3.45
N VAL A 29 0.36 -7.09 -3.09
CA VAL A 29 1.19 -7.90 -3.99
C VAL A 29 1.28 -9.32 -3.46
N SER A 30 0.82 -10.28 -4.27
CA SER A 30 0.73 -11.70 -3.93
C SER A 30 2.05 -12.49 -4.06
N ILE A 31 3.15 -11.82 -4.40
CA ILE A 31 4.48 -12.44 -4.52
C ILE A 31 5.13 -12.50 -3.14
N LYS A 32 5.65 -13.67 -2.75
CA LYS A 32 6.33 -13.85 -1.46
C LYS A 32 7.81 -13.46 -1.54
N MET A 33 8.20 -12.50 -0.71
CA MET A 33 9.56 -11.94 -0.67
C MET A 33 10.01 -11.75 0.78
N THR A 34 11.33 -11.70 1.00
CA THR A 34 11.87 -11.18 2.27
C THR A 34 11.49 -9.72 2.44
N TRP A 35 11.53 -9.18 3.66
CA TRP A 35 11.14 -7.79 3.89
C TRP A 35 12.00 -6.81 3.07
N SER A 36 13.31 -7.07 2.97
CA SER A 36 14.24 -6.24 2.20
C SER A 36 13.98 -6.31 0.69
N GLU A 37 13.71 -7.50 0.16
CA GLU A 37 13.34 -7.70 -1.25
C GLU A 37 12.02 -6.98 -1.56
N ALA A 38 10.99 -7.16 -0.72
CA ALA A 38 9.68 -6.52 -0.88
C ALA A 38 9.81 -4.99 -0.87
N ARG A 39 10.59 -4.43 0.06
CA ARG A 39 10.87 -2.98 0.10
C ARG A 39 11.56 -2.49 -1.17
N THR A 40 12.54 -3.25 -1.66
CA THR A 40 13.25 -2.92 -2.90
C THR A 40 12.28 -2.88 -4.07
N TYR A 41 11.45 -3.92 -4.21
CA TYR A 41 10.39 -3.97 -5.21
C TYR A 41 9.45 -2.76 -5.13
N CYS A 42 9.02 -2.39 -3.91
CA CYS A 42 8.14 -1.23 -3.71
C CYS A 42 8.78 0.08 -4.18
N ARG A 43 10.10 0.26 -3.97
CA ARG A 43 10.83 1.47 -4.36
C ARG A 43 11.17 1.53 -5.86
N GLU A 44 11.29 0.37 -6.50
CA GLU A 44 11.49 0.30 -7.96
C GLU A 44 10.20 0.63 -8.72
N HIS A 45 9.04 0.26 -8.17
CA HIS A 45 7.74 0.44 -8.85
C HIS A 45 6.92 1.62 -8.32
N TYR A 46 7.10 2.03 -7.07
CA TYR A 46 6.27 2.99 -6.34
C TYR A 46 7.06 3.74 -5.24
N THR A 47 6.46 3.99 -4.07
CA THR A 47 7.08 4.78 -3.00
C THR A 47 7.88 3.89 -2.03
N ASP A 48 7.19 3.02 -1.29
CA ASP A 48 7.78 2.14 -0.27
C ASP A 48 6.75 1.09 0.17
N LEU A 49 7.09 0.21 1.11
CA LEU A 49 6.11 -0.60 1.84
C LEU A 49 5.10 0.29 2.57
N SER A 50 3.88 -0.20 2.74
CA SER A 50 2.78 0.57 3.35
C SER A 50 3.05 0.95 4.81
N SER A 51 2.81 2.22 5.12
CA SER A 51 2.78 2.76 6.49
C SER A 51 1.34 2.88 6.99
N ILE A 52 1.11 2.64 8.28
CA ILE A 52 -0.22 2.72 8.90
C ILE A 52 -0.15 3.66 10.09
N ASN A 53 -0.67 4.88 9.95
CA ASN A 53 -0.47 5.93 10.95
C ASN A 53 -1.65 6.14 11.88
N ASN A 54 -2.80 5.51 11.59
CA ASN A 54 -4.03 5.62 12.36
C ASN A 54 -4.99 4.47 12.00
N GLN A 55 -6.14 4.43 12.67
CA GLN A 55 -7.16 3.39 12.43
C GLN A 55 -7.76 3.45 11.02
N GLU A 56 -7.91 4.62 10.40
CA GLU A 56 -8.45 4.74 9.05
C GLU A 56 -7.51 4.09 8.02
N ASP A 57 -6.20 4.28 8.19
CA ASP A 57 -5.17 3.62 7.36
C ASP A 57 -5.24 2.08 7.51
N GLU A 58 -5.43 1.58 8.75
CA GLU A 58 -5.55 0.15 9.05
C GLU A 58 -6.80 -0.44 8.38
N ASP A 59 -7.95 0.20 8.57
CA ASP A 59 -9.22 -0.23 8.00
C ASP A 59 -9.18 -0.25 6.47
N ALA A 60 -8.53 0.75 5.85
CA ALA A 60 -8.34 0.81 4.40
C ALA A 60 -7.42 -0.30 3.89
N LEU A 61 -6.36 -0.63 4.62
CA LEU A 61 -5.43 -1.70 4.27
C LEU A 61 -6.08 -3.08 4.36
N LEU A 62 -6.88 -3.32 5.41
CA LEU A 62 -7.65 -4.56 5.60
C LEU A 62 -8.77 -4.73 4.56
N GLN A 63 -9.28 -3.64 3.98
CA GLN A 63 -10.23 -3.73 2.85
C GLN A 63 -9.53 -4.14 1.55
N LEU A 64 -8.27 -3.77 1.33
CA LEU A 64 -7.57 -4.10 0.08
C LEU A 64 -7.27 -5.58 -0.09
N SER A 65 -7.03 -6.30 1.01
CA SER A 65 -6.91 -7.77 0.96
C SER A 65 -8.20 -8.45 0.53
N SER A 66 -9.36 -7.75 0.60
CA SER A 66 -10.66 -8.26 0.13
C SER A 66 -10.96 -7.97 -1.35
N LEU A 67 -10.16 -7.11 -2.00
CA LEU A 67 -10.39 -6.62 -3.37
C LEU A 67 -9.53 -7.33 -4.42
N VAL A 68 -8.86 -8.43 -4.08
CA VAL A 68 -8.13 -9.21 -5.09
C VAL A 68 -9.15 -9.83 -6.02
N ASP A 69 -9.07 -9.49 -7.31
CA ASP A 69 -9.86 -10.07 -8.41
C ASP A 69 -9.56 -11.58 -8.52
N SER A 70 -10.18 -12.41 -7.68
CA SER A 70 -10.25 -13.85 -7.90
C SER A 70 -11.68 -14.26 -8.20
N ASP A 71 -11.85 -15.03 -9.28
CA ASP A 71 -13.15 -15.54 -9.75
C ASP A 71 -13.81 -16.50 -8.74
N SER A 72 -13.08 -16.90 -7.69
CA SER A 72 -13.57 -17.75 -6.62
C SER A 72 -13.50 -17.05 -5.25
N LYS A 73 -14.59 -17.14 -4.50
CA LYS A 73 -14.72 -16.62 -3.12
C LYS A 73 -13.74 -17.33 -2.15
N GLU A 74 -13.37 -18.57 -2.45
CA GLU A 74 -12.43 -19.37 -1.65
C GLU A 74 -10.97 -18.90 -1.80
N GLU A 75 -10.56 -18.39 -2.96
CA GLU A 75 -9.24 -17.75 -3.11
C GLU A 75 -9.16 -16.40 -2.40
N VAL A 76 -10.24 -15.60 -2.42
CA VAL A 76 -10.31 -14.35 -1.64
C VAL A 76 -10.14 -14.63 -0.14
N ASP A 77 -10.85 -15.63 0.40
CA ASP A 77 -10.75 -16.00 1.83
C ASP A 77 -9.37 -16.58 2.20
N ALA A 78 -8.65 -17.22 1.26
CA ALA A 78 -7.29 -17.69 1.45
C ALA A 78 -6.25 -16.55 1.41
N LEU A 79 -6.50 -15.50 0.61
CA LEU A 79 -5.67 -14.29 0.56
C LEU A 79 -5.88 -13.39 1.78
N LEU A 80 -7.12 -13.31 2.27
CA LEU A 80 -7.48 -12.63 3.52
C LEU A 80 -6.85 -13.26 4.78
N GLN A 81 -6.34 -14.49 4.67
CA GLN A 81 -5.68 -15.21 5.76
C GLN A 81 -4.14 -15.16 5.69
N GLN A 82 -3.55 -14.52 4.66
CA GLN A 82 -2.10 -14.49 4.53
C GLN A 82 -1.48 -13.26 5.18
N ASP A 83 -0.64 -13.52 6.19
CA ASP A 83 0.28 -12.57 6.77
C ASP A 83 1.08 -11.86 5.67
N SER A 84 1.07 -10.53 5.71
CA SER A 84 1.66 -9.72 4.65
C SER A 84 2.53 -8.61 5.22
N TRP A 85 3.73 -8.41 4.66
CA TRP A 85 4.63 -7.36 5.10
C TRP A 85 4.00 -5.97 5.00
N ILE A 86 4.22 -5.19 6.05
CA ILE A 86 4.05 -3.74 6.09
C ILE A 86 5.41 -3.08 6.30
N GLY A 87 5.48 -1.77 6.16
CA GLY A 87 6.74 -1.02 6.24
C GLY A 87 7.32 -0.89 7.65
N LEU A 88 6.70 -1.49 8.67
CA LEU A 88 7.13 -1.37 10.07
C LEU A 88 8.30 -2.31 10.36
N TYR A 89 9.35 -1.75 10.96
CA TYR A 89 10.52 -2.49 11.43
C TYR A 89 11.06 -1.87 12.71
N SER A 90 11.82 -2.65 13.48
CA SER A 90 12.61 -2.14 14.60
C SER A 90 14.04 -1.88 14.13
N ASP A 91 14.57 -0.70 14.41
CA ASP A 91 16.00 -0.44 14.22
C ASP A 91 16.85 -1.06 15.34
N ASP A 92 18.18 -0.89 15.24
CA ASP A 92 19.16 -1.43 16.18
C ASP A 92 19.02 -0.85 17.60
N ASN A 93 18.28 0.25 17.77
CA ASN A 93 18.00 0.89 19.05
C ASN A 93 16.61 0.54 19.58
N GLU A 94 16.00 -0.55 19.11
CA GLU A 94 14.65 -0.99 19.48
C GLU A 94 13.56 0.06 19.20
N THR A 95 13.80 0.96 18.25
CA THR A 95 12.83 2.00 17.87
C THR A 95 12.03 1.56 16.65
N TRP A 96 10.70 1.61 16.77
CA TRP A 96 9.78 1.29 15.67
C TRP A 96 9.69 2.41 14.64
N LYS A 97 9.99 2.07 13.39
CA LYS A 97 10.04 3.00 12.26
C LYS A 97 9.32 2.44 11.05
N TRP A 98 8.75 3.34 10.27
CA TRP A 98 8.26 3.05 8.92
C TRP A 98 9.42 3.13 7.93
N SER A 99 9.45 2.23 6.96
CA SER A 99 10.47 2.17 5.90
C SER A 99 10.57 3.45 5.05
N GLY A 100 9.49 4.24 5.04
CA GLY A 100 9.43 5.60 4.47
C GLY A 100 10.14 6.69 5.29
N GLY A 101 10.64 6.37 6.49
CA GLY A 101 11.52 7.22 7.29
C GLY A 101 10.90 7.91 8.50
N THR A 102 9.61 7.69 8.79
CA THR A 102 8.93 8.25 9.95
C THR A 102 8.97 7.29 11.15
N ASN A 103 8.94 7.84 12.37
CA ASN A 103 8.76 7.04 13.57
C ASN A 103 7.30 6.59 13.68
N ALA A 104 7.09 5.36 14.17
CA ALA A 104 5.74 4.85 14.40
C ALA A 104 5.16 5.39 15.72
N SER A 105 3.90 5.82 15.68
CA SER A 105 3.15 6.28 16.86
C SER A 105 1.81 5.58 17.05
N PHE A 106 1.40 4.77 16.08
CA PHE A 106 0.19 3.95 16.10
C PHE A 106 0.60 2.48 15.99
N PHE A 107 -0.07 1.62 16.74
CA PHE A 107 0.23 0.19 16.80
C PHE A 107 -1.05 -0.64 16.91
N ASN A 108 -1.16 -1.69 16.10
CA ASN A 108 -2.24 -2.67 16.17
C ASN A 108 -1.69 -4.08 16.46
N TRP A 109 -0.81 -4.21 17.45
CA TRP A 109 -0.20 -5.51 17.78
C TRP A 109 -1.25 -6.58 18.10
N ALA A 110 -1.08 -7.77 17.53
CA ALA A 110 -1.85 -8.93 17.95
C ALA A 110 -1.43 -9.38 19.35
N ASN A 111 -2.32 -10.08 20.05
CA ASN A 111 -2.02 -10.69 21.35
C ASN A 111 -1.08 -11.90 21.16
N GLU A 112 0.23 -11.67 21.10
CA GLU A 112 1.24 -12.72 20.92
C GLU A 112 2.17 -12.87 22.15
N ARG A 113 2.75 -14.07 22.29
CA ARG A 113 3.83 -14.31 23.27
C ARG A 113 5.11 -13.69 22.72
N ASN A 114 5.87 -13.01 23.58
CA ASN A 114 7.19 -12.47 23.23
C ASN A 114 8.11 -13.57 22.69
N THR A 115 8.24 -13.66 21.37
CA THR A 115 9.24 -14.49 20.71
C THR A 115 10.51 -13.67 20.56
N PRO A 116 11.66 -14.16 21.05
CA PRO A 116 12.94 -13.55 20.76
C PRO A 116 13.21 -13.72 19.26
N VAL A 117 13.16 -12.62 18.50
CA VAL A 117 13.43 -12.62 17.06
C VAL A 117 14.63 -11.70 16.81
N ASN A 118 15.64 -12.23 16.12
CA ASN A 118 16.77 -11.43 15.64
C ASN A 118 16.33 -10.70 14.36
N LYS A 119 16.48 -9.36 14.31
CA LYS A 119 15.94 -8.45 13.28
C LYS A 119 14.43 -8.56 13.11
N ILE A 120 13.71 -7.59 13.65
CA ILE A 120 12.24 -7.64 13.74
C ILE A 120 11.60 -6.80 12.63
N CYS A 121 10.93 -7.48 11.71
CA CYS A 121 10.04 -6.92 10.70
C CYS A 121 8.59 -7.30 11.01
N VAL A 122 7.62 -6.62 10.43
CA VAL A 122 6.22 -6.77 10.84
C VAL A 122 5.31 -7.13 9.68
N VAL A 123 4.48 -8.15 9.89
CA VAL A 123 3.38 -8.50 9.00
C VAL A 123 2.05 -8.00 9.58
N SER A 124 1.17 -7.55 8.70
CA SER A 124 -0.26 -7.39 9.00
C SER A 124 -0.95 -8.75 8.88
N SER A 125 -1.72 -9.11 9.89
CA SER A 125 -2.50 -10.34 9.98
C SER A 125 -3.95 -10.04 10.39
N LYS A 126 -4.83 -11.03 10.30
CA LYS A 126 -6.25 -10.88 10.68
C LYS A 126 -6.43 -10.54 12.17
N SER A 127 -5.50 -10.96 13.02
CA SER A 127 -5.54 -10.70 14.47
C SER A 127 -4.79 -9.43 14.89
N GLY A 128 -4.29 -8.64 13.94
CA GLY A 128 -3.40 -7.51 14.18
C GLY A 128 -1.99 -7.76 13.63
N TRP A 129 -1.03 -6.96 14.06
CA TRP A 129 0.34 -6.98 13.58
C TRP A 129 1.17 -7.99 14.36
N LEU A 130 2.01 -8.74 13.64
CA LEU A 130 2.85 -9.80 14.21
C LEU A 130 4.32 -9.53 13.92
N LYS A 131 5.17 -9.75 14.92
CA LYS A 131 6.62 -9.70 14.76
C LYS A 131 7.11 -10.93 14.00
N GLN A 132 7.96 -10.72 13.01
CA GLN A 132 8.50 -11.78 12.17
C GLN A 132 10.00 -11.58 11.93
N ASN A 133 10.68 -12.68 11.65
CA ASN A 133 12.05 -12.63 11.15
C ASN A 133 12.04 -12.04 9.73
N CYS A 134 12.81 -10.99 9.50
CA CYS A 134 12.87 -10.29 8.21
C CYS A 134 13.24 -11.17 7.01
N GLU A 135 13.90 -12.31 7.25
CA GLU A 135 14.32 -13.28 6.23
C GLU A 135 13.19 -14.25 5.82
N ASN A 136 12.07 -14.26 6.55
CA ASN A 136 10.89 -15.01 6.14
C ASN A 136 10.29 -14.41 4.86
N LYS A 137 9.61 -15.24 4.06
CA LYS A 137 8.97 -14.78 2.82
C LYS A 137 7.47 -14.66 2.96
N PHE A 138 6.96 -13.45 2.80
CA PHE A 138 5.53 -13.13 2.85
C PHE A 138 5.12 -12.28 1.65
N THR A 139 3.82 -12.26 1.38
CA THR A 139 3.19 -11.25 0.51
C THR A 139 3.30 -9.87 1.14
N PHE A 140 2.96 -8.79 0.45
CA PHE A 140 3.22 -7.45 0.99
C PHE A 140 2.29 -6.37 0.47
N PHE A 141 2.14 -5.31 1.26
CA PHE A 141 1.45 -4.08 0.87
C PHE A 141 2.44 -2.98 0.52
N LEU A 142 2.23 -2.35 -0.62
CA LEU A 142 3.02 -1.20 -1.06
C LEU A 142 2.20 0.09 -1.02
N SER A 143 2.86 1.19 -0.67
CA SER A 143 2.30 2.53 -0.70
C SER A 143 2.48 3.15 -2.08
N LYS A 144 1.36 3.54 -2.70
CA LYS A 144 1.35 4.32 -3.93
C LYS A 144 0.98 5.76 -3.59
N MET A 145 1.98 6.63 -3.57
CA MET A 145 1.73 8.08 -3.61
C MET A 145 1.14 8.41 -4.97
N ILE A 146 0.01 9.13 -5.01
CA ILE A 146 -0.43 9.73 -6.26
C ILE A 146 0.61 10.77 -6.62
N SER A 147 1.48 10.47 -7.60
CA SER A 147 2.43 11.45 -8.11
C SER A 147 1.70 12.74 -8.49
N SER A 148 2.25 13.89 -8.15
CA SER A 148 1.70 15.21 -8.53
C SER A 148 1.45 15.31 -10.05
N LEU A 149 2.20 14.57 -10.87
CA LEU A 149 1.98 14.47 -12.31
C LEU A 149 0.70 13.69 -12.67
N VAL A 150 0.39 12.62 -11.94
CA VAL A 150 -0.85 11.85 -12.10
C VAL A 150 -2.05 12.66 -11.61
N ALA A 151 -1.92 13.37 -10.48
CA ALA A 151 -2.97 14.29 -10.00
C ALA A 151 -3.27 15.41 -11.00
N LEU A 152 -2.26 16.02 -11.62
CA LEU A 152 -2.44 17.02 -12.68
C LEU A 152 -3.15 16.44 -13.90
N ASN A 153 -2.85 15.20 -14.30
CA ASN A 153 -3.54 14.55 -15.41
C ASN A 153 -4.98 14.16 -15.08
N ILE A 154 -5.26 13.73 -13.84
CA ILE A 154 -6.62 13.45 -13.33
C ILE A 154 -7.47 14.74 -13.26
N VAL A 155 -6.88 15.86 -12.85
CA VAL A 155 -7.55 17.17 -12.85
C VAL A 155 -7.79 17.67 -14.27
N LYS A 156 -6.86 17.43 -15.20
CA LYS A 156 -7.04 17.75 -16.63
C LYS A 156 -8.05 16.83 -17.35
N SER A 157 -8.30 15.61 -16.83
CA SER A 157 -9.20 14.64 -17.49
C SER A 157 -10.67 14.71 -17.05
N LYS A 158 -11.02 15.62 -16.14
CA LYS A 158 -12.42 15.96 -15.87
C LYS A 158 -12.96 16.79 -17.03
N ASP A 159 -13.93 16.25 -17.75
CA ASP A 159 -14.65 17.01 -18.78
C ASP A 159 -15.58 18.07 -18.12
N LYS A 160 -16.21 18.91 -18.94
CA LYS A 160 -17.11 20.00 -18.48
C LYS A 160 -18.35 19.51 -17.71
N THR A 161 -18.59 18.20 -17.65
CA THR A 161 -19.70 17.53 -16.94
C THR A 161 -19.26 16.85 -15.63
N GLY A 162 -17.97 16.89 -15.28
CA GLY A 162 -17.43 16.34 -14.04
C GLY A 162 -17.23 14.82 -14.04
N LYS A 163 -17.39 14.16 -15.19
CA LYS A 163 -17.09 12.73 -15.36
C LYS A 163 -15.59 12.53 -15.60
N PHE A 164 -15.03 11.54 -14.92
CA PHE A 164 -13.65 11.11 -15.15
C PHE A 164 -13.57 10.35 -16.47
N SER A 165 -12.81 10.91 -17.42
CA SER A 165 -12.31 10.14 -18.56
C SER A 165 -10.99 9.48 -18.14
N ILE A 166 -10.93 8.15 -18.17
CA ILE A 166 -9.71 7.40 -17.85
C ILE A 166 -8.77 7.52 -19.06
N PRO A 167 -7.55 8.06 -18.92
CA PRO A 167 -6.57 8.06 -20.00
C PRO A 167 -6.11 6.63 -20.30
N VAL A 168 -5.97 6.31 -21.59
CA VAL A 168 -5.58 4.99 -22.12
C VAL A 168 -4.09 4.70 -21.89
N GLN A 169 -3.63 4.66 -20.63
CA GLN A 169 -2.33 4.07 -20.28
C GLN A 169 -2.48 2.73 -19.52
N HIS A 170 -3.72 2.31 -19.24
CA HIS A 170 -4.01 1.03 -18.57
C HIS A 170 -4.01 -0.19 -19.53
N GLN A 171 -3.22 -0.18 -20.59
CA GLN A 171 -3.10 -1.31 -21.53
C GLN A 171 -1.77 -2.08 -21.46
N MET A 172 -0.80 -1.71 -20.62
CA MET A 172 0.47 -2.42 -20.51
C MET A 172 0.56 -3.50 -19.40
N ILE A 173 -0.54 -3.94 -18.80
CA ILE A 173 -0.51 -5.05 -17.81
C ILE A 173 -1.21 -6.34 -18.32
N ARG A 174 -1.73 -6.36 -19.56
CA ARG A 174 -2.35 -7.58 -20.15
C ARG A 174 -1.40 -8.47 -20.99
N HIS A 175 -0.09 -8.45 -20.74
CA HIS A 175 0.86 -9.27 -21.54
C HIS A 175 1.74 -10.24 -20.73
N ILE A 176 1.45 -10.47 -19.44
CA ILE A 176 2.09 -11.55 -18.66
C ILE A 176 1.03 -12.52 -18.14
N SER A 177 0.25 -13.08 -19.05
CA SER A 177 -0.41 -14.37 -18.82
C SER A 177 -0.58 -15.08 -20.16
N LYS A 178 0.46 -15.83 -20.56
CA LYS A 178 0.26 -16.98 -21.44
C LYS A 178 0.81 -18.22 -20.74
N PRO A 179 0.01 -19.28 -20.60
CA PRO A 179 0.48 -20.53 -20.03
C PRO A 179 1.47 -21.20 -21.00
N VAL A 180 2.63 -21.61 -20.49
CA VAL A 180 3.50 -22.55 -21.19
C VAL A 180 2.79 -23.89 -21.20
N THR A 181 2.22 -24.24 -22.35
CA THR A 181 1.77 -25.60 -22.66
C THR A 181 3.02 -26.41 -22.99
N LEU A 182 3.38 -27.37 -22.13
CA LEU A 182 4.32 -28.42 -22.50
C LEU A 182 3.55 -29.43 -23.36
N ALA A 183 3.89 -29.47 -24.65
CA ALA A 183 3.58 -30.58 -25.53
C ALA A 183 4.85 -31.42 -25.73
N TYR A 184 4.62 -32.73 -25.77
CA TYR A 184 5.53 -33.87 -25.98
C TYR A 184 6.12 -34.51 -24.73
#